data_AF-A0A936QEK0-F1
#
_entry.id   AF-A0A936QEK0-F1
#
_cell.length_a   1.000
_cell.length_b   1.000
_cell.length_c   1.000
_cell.angle_alpha   90.00
_cell.angle_beta   90.00
_cell.angle_gamma   90.00
#
_symmetry.space_group_name_H-M   'P 1'
#
loop_
_entity.id
_entity.type
_entity.pdbx_description
1 polymer ?
#
loop_
_entity_poly.entity_id
_entity_poly.type
_entity_poly.pdbx_seq_one_letter_code
_entity_poly.pdbx_strand_id
1 'polypeptide(L)'
;MYNPLTNLLNRKDSVTAYLHQIISPFGIIDSAKQVIDSVTFAGRFKFSNSPAGSYYIAIKHFNSIETWSKSGGISLNTTDTAFCDFTTSLSQAYGNNLILKGVKSCIYGGNVNGDDIIDGADLSEADNDSFAGLTGSYLRSDVNGDSIVDAEDISLIDNNSFNDTGLVRP
;
A
#
# COMPACT_ATOMS: atom_id res chain seq x y z
N MET A 1 3.61 7.22 -6.13
CA MET A 1 2.30 7.88 -6.35
C MET A 1 2.04 9.12 -5.46
N TYR A 2 2.36 9.14 -4.16
CA TYR A 2 2.20 10.37 -3.36
C TYR A 2 3.26 11.42 -3.72
N ASN A 3 2.83 12.64 -4.03
CA ASN A 3 3.71 13.76 -4.34
C ASN A 3 3.72 14.77 -3.18
N PRO A 4 4.86 14.93 -2.47
CA PRO A 4 4.94 15.83 -1.31
C PRO A 4 4.90 17.32 -1.68
N LEU A 5 5.18 17.69 -2.94
CA LEU A 5 5.14 19.08 -3.38
C LEU A 5 3.70 19.57 -3.58
N THR A 6 2.86 18.73 -4.19
CA THR A 6 1.43 19.04 -4.40
C THR A 6 0.56 18.59 -3.24
N ASN A 7 1.07 17.71 -2.38
CA ASN A 7 0.33 17.01 -1.33
C ASN A 7 -0.91 16.28 -1.89
N LEU A 8 -0.74 15.61 -3.03
CA LEU A 8 -1.76 14.83 -3.73
C LEU A 8 -1.20 13.47 -4.17
N LEU A 9 -2.10 12.55 -4.52
CA LEU A 9 -1.73 11.37 -5.31
C LEU A 9 -1.70 11.74 -6.80
N ASN A 10 -0.64 11.32 -7.51
CA ASN A 10 -0.50 11.52 -8.96
C ASN A 10 -1.59 10.81 -9.77
N ARG A 11 -2.15 9.72 -9.23
CA ARG A 11 -3.22 8.93 -9.86
C ARG A 11 -4.25 8.48 -8.83
N LYS A 12 -5.49 8.25 -9.29
CA LYS A 12 -6.56 7.63 -8.50
C LYS A 12 -6.60 6.15 -8.80
N ASP A 13 -6.21 5.35 -7.82
CA ASP A 13 -6.14 3.90 -7.98
C ASP A 13 -7.06 3.17 -7.01
N SER A 14 -7.43 1.96 -7.42
CA SER A 14 -8.13 1.02 -6.57
C SER A 14 -7.16 0.32 -5.63
N VAL A 15 -7.54 0.27 -4.36
CA VAL A 15 -6.84 -0.45 -3.30
C VAL A 15 -7.79 -1.51 -2.75
N THR A 16 -7.25 -2.66 -2.35
CA THR A 16 -8.01 -3.72 -1.68
C THR A 16 -7.67 -3.71 -0.20
N ALA A 17 -8.68 -3.64 0.65
CA ALA A 17 -8.55 -3.85 2.08
C ALA A 17 -9.02 -5.27 2.42
N TYR A 18 -8.20 -6.01 3.15
CA TYR A 18 -8.53 -7.30 3.73
C TYR A 18 -8.77 -7.15 5.22
N LEU A 19 -9.83 -7.79 5.70
CA LEU A 19 -10.14 -7.91 7.11
C LEU A 19 -9.64 -9.27 7.61
N HIS A 20 -8.73 -9.26 8.57
CA HIS A 20 -8.11 -10.47 9.12
C HIS A 20 -8.51 -10.70 10.57
N GLN A 21 -8.61 -11.97 10.97
CA GLN A 21 -8.75 -12.37 12.37
C GLN A 21 -7.63 -11.77 13.23
N ILE A 22 -7.94 -11.40 14.47
CA ILE A 22 -6.94 -10.88 15.43
C ILE A 22 -6.06 -11.97 16.05
N ILE A 23 -6.45 -13.24 15.87
CA ILE A 23 -5.75 -14.41 16.43
C ILE A 23 -5.15 -15.22 15.28
N SER A 24 -3.95 -15.74 15.50
CA SER A 24 -3.27 -16.65 14.58
C SER A 24 -4.19 -17.84 14.20
N PRO A 25 -4.28 -18.23 12.92
CA PRO A 25 -3.40 -17.91 11.80
C PRO A 25 -3.76 -16.62 11.04
N PHE A 26 -4.51 -15.70 11.65
CA PHE A 26 -4.90 -14.41 11.08
C PHE A 26 -5.61 -14.57 9.73
N GLY A 27 -6.52 -15.54 9.64
CA GLY A 27 -7.23 -15.83 8.38
C GLY A 27 -8.03 -14.62 7.87
N ILE A 28 -8.18 -14.52 6.55
CA ILE A 28 -9.03 -13.51 5.92
C ILE A 28 -10.49 -13.83 6.25
N ILE A 29 -11.22 -12.82 6.72
CA ILE A 29 -12.65 -12.87 7.01
C ILE A 29 -13.43 -12.29 5.86
N ASP A 30 -12.99 -11.13 5.37
CA ASP A 30 -13.66 -10.39 4.31
C ASP A 30 -12.66 -9.51 3.56
N SER A 31 -13.08 -8.97 2.41
CA SER A 31 -12.30 -8.03 1.63
C SER A 31 -13.20 -7.00 0.95
N ALA A 32 -12.67 -5.81 0.72
CA ALA A 32 -13.36 -4.77 -0.03
C ALA A 32 -12.36 -4.03 -0.90
N LYS A 33 -12.77 -3.67 -2.12
CA LYS A 33 -11.94 -2.90 -3.05
C LYS A 33 -12.58 -1.53 -3.28
N GLN A 34 -11.78 -0.46 -3.19
CA GLN A 34 -12.25 0.91 -3.33
C GLN A 34 -11.19 1.79 -3.97
N VAL A 35 -11.62 2.78 -4.75
CA VAL A 35 -10.73 3.84 -5.26
C VAL A 35 -10.42 4.82 -4.14
N ILE A 36 -9.13 5.08 -3.91
CA ILE A 36 -8.67 6.07 -2.93
C ILE A 36 -8.80 7.48 -3.50
N ASP A 37 -9.27 8.40 -2.67
CA ASP A 37 -9.36 9.81 -3.03
C ASP A 37 -7.96 10.45 -3.06
N SER A 38 -7.63 11.10 -4.18
CA SER A 38 -6.29 11.66 -4.43
C SER A 38 -5.94 12.88 -3.60
N VAL A 39 -6.91 13.48 -2.90
CA VAL A 39 -6.74 14.70 -2.08
C VAL A 39 -6.73 14.36 -0.60
N THR A 40 -7.68 13.53 -0.17
CA THR A 40 -7.87 13.16 1.24
C THR A 40 -7.16 11.87 1.63
N PHE A 41 -6.70 11.08 0.65
CA PHE A 41 -6.10 9.74 0.84
C PHE A 41 -7.05 8.72 1.47
N ALA A 42 -8.35 9.02 1.52
CA ALA A 42 -9.34 8.19 2.17
C ALA A 42 -10.03 7.23 1.17
N GLY A 43 -10.37 6.05 1.67
CA GLY A 43 -11.26 5.09 1.02
C GLY A 43 -12.29 4.57 2.01
N ARG A 44 -13.52 4.36 1.56
CA ARG A 44 -14.58 3.75 2.38
C ARG A 44 -14.74 2.29 2.00
N PHE A 45 -14.23 1.41 2.85
CA PHE A 45 -14.27 -0.04 2.65
C PHE A 45 -15.44 -0.63 3.43
N LYS A 46 -16.33 -1.35 2.74
CA LYS A 46 -17.49 -1.98 3.35
C LYS A 46 -17.27 -3.49 3.44
N PHE A 47 -17.08 -3.98 4.65
CA PHE A 47 -17.09 -5.41 4.96
C PHE A 47 -18.52 -5.83 5.31
N SER A 48 -19.01 -6.89 4.67
CA SER A 48 -20.36 -7.41 4.89
C SER A 48 -20.38 -8.53 5.94
N ASN A 49 -19.24 -9.20 6.17
CA ASN A 49 -19.12 -10.36 7.04
C ASN A 49 -18.24 -10.08 8.27
N SER A 50 -18.47 -8.96 8.96
CA SER A 50 -17.66 -8.54 10.11
C SER A 50 -18.52 -8.38 11.37
N PRO A 51 -18.62 -9.43 12.23
CA PRO A 51 -19.15 -9.27 13.58
C PRO A 51 -18.40 -8.19 14.36
N ALA A 52 -18.96 -7.71 15.47
CA ALA A 52 -18.23 -6.82 16.35
C ALA A 52 -17.01 -7.55 16.94
N GLY A 53 -15.85 -6.91 16.91
CA GLY A 53 -14.60 -7.52 17.38
C GLY A 53 -13.37 -6.70 17.00
N SER A 54 -12.21 -7.16 17.44
CA SER A 54 -10.93 -6.62 17.00
C SER A 54 -10.40 -7.42 15.82
N TYR A 55 -9.81 -6.73 14.85
CA TYR A 55 -9.34 -7.30 13.59
C TYR A 55 -8.08 -6.59 13.13
N TYR A 56 -7.27 -7.26 12.32
CA TYR A 56 -6.25 -6.58 11.54
C TYR A 56 -6.84 -6.14 10.20
N ILE A 57 -6.41 -4.97 9.72
CA ILE A 57 -6.73 -4.48 8.38
C ILE A 57 -5.43 -4.51 7.58
N ALA A 58 -5.42 -5.26 6.48
CA ALA A 58 -4.31 -5.27 5.53
C ALA A 58 -4.71 -4.52 4.27
N ILE A 59 -3.88 -3.57 3.83
CA ILE A 59 -4.08 -2.78 2.64
C ILE A 59 -3.14 -3.26 1.54
N LYS A 60 -3.70 -3.66 0.40
CA LYS A 60 -2.95 -4.12 -0.77
C LYS A 60 -3.29 -3.29 -2.01
N HIS A 61 -2.25 -2.76 -2.62
CA HIS A 61 -2.28 -2.13 -3.94
C HIS A 61 -1.41 -2.96 -4.90
N PHE A 62 -1.58 -2.77 -6.21
CA PHE A 62 -1.10 -3.74 -7.20
C PHE A 62 0.41 -3.65 -7.49
N ASN A 63 1.09 -2.59 -7.07
CA ASN A 63 2.54 -2.41 -7.17
C ASN A 63 3.18 -1.93 -5.84
N SER A 64 2.57 -2.28 -4.71
CA SER A 64 2.99 -1.85 -3.38
C SER A 64 3.06 -3.01 -2.41
N ILE A 65 3.83 -2.84 -1.34
CA ILE A 65 3.89 -3.80 -0.23
C ILE A 65 2.56 -3.79 0.52
N GLU A 66 2.00 -4.98 0.72
CA GLU A 66 0.83 -5.14 1.57
C GLU A 66 1.16 -4.66 2.99
N THR A 67 0.34 -3.76 3.51
CA THR A 67 0.61 -3.09 4.80
C THR A 67 -0.50 -3.40 5.80
N TRP A 68 -0.10 -3.96 6.93
CA TRP A 68 -1.00 -4.34 8.01
C TRP A 68 -1.16 -3.23 9.05
N SER A 69 -2.37 -3.06 9.59
CA SER A 69 -2.63 -2.16 10.70
C SER A 69 -1.78 -2.51 11.93
N LYS A 70 -1.48 -1.52 12.76
CA LYS A 70 -0.69 -1.62 13.99
C LYS A 70 -1.03 -2.83 14.87
N SER A 71 -0.06 -3.22 15.69
CA SER A 71 -0.23 -4.29 16.69
C SER A 71 -1.43 -4.03 17.60
N GLY A 72 -2.18 -5.09 17.90
CA GLY A 72 -3.45 -5.02 18.64
C GLY A 72 -4.68 -4.77 17.74
N GLY A 73 -4.48 -4.49 16.45
CA GLY A 73 -5.54 -4.36 15.47
C GLY A 73 -6.45 -3.16 15.70
N ILE A 74 -7.62 -3.21 15.09
CA ILE A 74 -8.65 -2.16 15.11
C ILE A 74 -9.96 -2.81 15.51
N SER A 75 -10.68 -2.15 16.43
CA SER A 75 -12.00 -2.59 16.85
C SER A 75 -13.06 -2.14 15.84
N LEU A 76 -13.85 -3.08 15.35
CA LEU A 76 -15.04 -2.86 14.53
C LEU A 76 -16.28 -3.11 15.38
N ASN A 77 -17.20 -2.14 15.38
CA ASN A 77 -18.54 -2.30 15.95
C ASN A 77 -19.54 -2.54 14.81
N THR A 78 -20.61 -3.30 15.06
CA THR A 78 -21.62 -3.67 14.04
C THR A 78 -22.37 -2.49 13.43
N THR A 79 -22.33 -1.32 14.06
CA THR A 79 -23.09 -0.12 13.63
C THR A 79 -22.22 1.07 13.26
N ASP A 80 -20.89 1.00 13.49
CA ASP A 80 -20.00 2.15 13.34
C ASP A 80 -19.00 1.98 12.20
N THR A 81 -18.52 3.11 11.70
CA THR A 81 -17.34 3.16 10.83
C THR A 81 -16.09 3.20 11.70
N ALA A 82 -15.21 2.20 11.57
CA ALA A 82 -13.87 2.30 12.14
C ALA A 82 -12.96 3.11 11.24
N PHE A 83 -11.99 3.78 11.86
CA PHE A 83 -11.01 4.62 11.18
C PHE A 83 -9.63 3.98 11.30
N CYS A 84 -8.99 3.75 10.15
CA CYS A 84 -7.59 3.36 10.03
C CYS A 84 -6.88 4.42 9.19
N ASP A 85 -5.92 5.12 9.78
CA ASP A 85 -5.19 6.20 9.10
C ASP A 85 -3.69 5.93 9.16
N PHE A 86 -3.14 5.37 8.08
CA PHE A 86 -1.71 5.10 7.93
C PHE A 86 -0.87 6.37 7.74
N THR A 87 -1.47 7.53 7.49
CA THR A 87 -0.73 8.75 7.12
C THR A 87 -0.16 9.51 8.31
N THR A 88 -0.64 9.20 9.53
CA THR A 88 -0.34 9.96 10.76
C THR A 88 1.00 9.63 11.40
N SER A 89 1.41 8.35 11.40
CA SER A 89 2.70 7.91 11.93
C SER A 89 3.10 6.54 11.40
N LEU A 90 4.40 6.24 11.41
CA LEU A 90 4.92 4.91 11.03
C LEU A 90 4.32 3.80 11.91
N SER A 91 4.04 4.10 13.18
CA SER A 91 3.44 3.17 14.15
C SER A 91 1.99 2.79 13.90
N GLN A 92 1.35 3.35 12.86
CA GLN A 92 0.04 2.88 12.41
C GLN A 92 0.12 1.59 11.60
N ALA A 93 1.30 1.22 11.11
CA ALA A 93 1.54 -0.08 10.50
C ALA A 93 2.22 -1.05 11.46
N TYR A 94 1.93 -2.33 11.28
CA TYR A 94 2.64 -3.38 11.98
C TYR A 94 4.14 -3.32 11.64
N GLY A 95 5.00 -3.45 12.66
CA GLY A 95 6.45 -3.34 12.50
C GLY A 95 6.97 -1.97 12.04
N ASN A 96 6.14 -0.91 12.09
CA ASN A 96 6.45 0.40 11.51
C ASN A 96 6.76 0.35 10.00
N ASN A 97 6.16 -0.59 9.26
CA ASN A 97 6.44 -0.84 7.84
C ASN A 97 5.82 0.21 6.90
N LEU A 98 6.24 1.46 7.07
CA LEU A 98 5.86 2.64 6.28
C LEU A 98 7.10 3.50 6.05
N ILE A 99 7.03 4.43 5.09
CA ILE A 99 8.06 5.43 4.85
C ILE A 99 7.51 6.84 5.06
N LEU A 100 8.29 7.72 5.68
CA LEU A 100 7.94 9.13 5.78
C LEU A 100 8.31 9.84 4.47
N LYS A 101 7.32 10.43 3.80
CA LYS A 101 7.51 11.32 2.65
C LYS A 101 6.90 12.68 2.98
N GLY A 102 7.75 13.70 3.12
CA GLY A 102 7.32 15.00 3.64
C GLY A 102 6.82 14.88 5.08
N VAL A 103 5.52 15.15 5.30
CA VAL A 103 4.86 15.08 6.62
C VAL A 103 3.94 13.87 6.76
N LYS A 104 3.84 13.01 5.74
CA LYS A 104 2.92 11.86 5.74
C LYS A 104 3.69 10.56 5.74
N SER A 105 3.17 9.61 6.51
CA SER A 105 3.59 8.22 6.41
C SER A 105 2.92 7.57 5.19
N CYS A 106 3.68 6.81 4.41
CA CYS A 106 3.27 6.26 3.12
C CYS A 106 3.59 4.77 3.05
N ILE A 107 2.76 4.03 2.30
CA ILE A 107 3.03 2.64 1.95
C ILE A 107 4.15 2.60 0.90
N TYR A 108 5.04 1.62 1.02
CA TYR A 108 6.11 1.40 0.05
C TYR A 108 5.54 0.90 -1.28
N GLY A 109 5.86 1.61 -2.36
CA GLY A 109 5.64 1.19 -3.74
C GLY A 109 6.91 0.57 -4.33
N GLY A 110 6.78 -0.24 -5.38
CA GLY A 110 7.91 -0.85 -6.07
C GLY A 110 7.99 -2.37 -5.95
N ASN A 111 6.98 -3.04 -5.41
CA ASN A 111 6.81 -4.49 -5.52
C ASN A 111 6.15 -4.78 -6.87
N VAL A 112 6.96 -4.77 -7.93
CA VAL A 112 6.56 -4.89 -9.34
C VAL A 112 6.21 -6.33 -9.65
N ASN A 113 7.01 -7.29 -9.20
CA ASN A 113 6.77 -8.71 -9.48
C ASN A 113 5.63 -9.29 -8.60
N GLY A 114 5.32 -8.64 -7.46
CA GLY A 114 4.25 -9.03 -6.55
C GLY A 114 4.63 -10.16 -5.57
N ASP A 115 5.91 -10.33 -5.25
CA ASP A 115 6.42 -11.37 -4.35
C ASP A 115 6.47 -10.96 -2.87
N ASP A 116 5.99 -9.75 -2.57
CA ASP A 116 5.89 -9.16 -1.23
C ASP A 116 7.26 -8.73 -0.64
N ILE A 117 8.28 -8.60 -1.49
CA ILE A 117 9.57 -7.98 -1.21
C ILE A 117 9.82 -6.89 -2.27
N ILE A 118 10.64 -5.89 -1.96
CA ILE A 118 11.16 -4.95 -2.96
C ILE A 118 12.65 -5.23 -3.10
N ASP A 119 13.06 -5.81 -4.24
CA ASP A 119 14.45 -6.18 -4.46
C ASP A 119 14.96 -5.94 -5.90
N GLY A 120 16.11 -6.52 -6.22
CA GLY A 120 16.74 -6.41 -7.54
C GLY A 120 15.91 -7.03 -8.67
N ALA A 121 14.98 -7.95 -8.40
CA ALA A 121 14.06 -8.50 -9.38
C ALA A 121 13.04 -7.44 -9.82
N ASP A 122 12.48 -6.66 -8.88
CA ASP A 122 11.58 -5.56 -9.19
C ASP A 122 12.27 -4.47 -10.02
N LEU A 123 13.51 -4.16 -9.66
CA LEU A 123 14.36 -3.23 -10.43
C LEU A 123 14.57 -3.71 -11.86
N SER A 124 14.87 -5.01 -12.03
CA SER A 124 15.11 -5.59 -13.35
C SER A 124 13.84 -5.54 -14.21
N GLU A 125 12.67 -5.77 -13.63
CA GLU A 125 11.39 -5.63 -14.35
C GLU A 125 11.11 -4.19 -14.77
N ALA A 126 11.28 -3.22 -13.87
CA ALA A 126 11.09 -1.81 -14.19
C ALA A 126 12.11 -1.28 -15.21
N ASP A 127 13.37 -1.72 -15.15
CA ASP A 127 14.40 -1.35 -16.12
C ASP A 127 14.08 -1.89 -17.53
N ASN A 128 13.62 -3.14 -17.63
CA ASN A 128 13.18 -3.71 -18.90
C ASN A 128 11.98 -2.95 -19.49
N ASP A 129 11.01 -2.58 -18.65
CA ASP A 129 9.83 -1.81 -19.07
C ASP A 129 10.19 -0.37 -19.50
N SER A 130 11.12 0.26 -18.79
CA SER A 130 11.69 1.58 -19.15
C SER A 130 12.43 1.52 -20.49
N PHE A 131 13.27 0.49 -20.69
CA PHE A 131 13.97 0.27 -21.96
C PHE A 131 13.00 0.03 -23.13
N ALA A 132 11.89 -0.67 -22.88
CA ALA A 132 10.82 -0.88 -23.85
C ALA A 132 9.98 0.39 -24.11
N GLY A 133 10.18 1.46 -23.33
CA GLY A 133 9.45 2.72 -23.44
C GLY A 133 7.97 2.56 -23.11
N LEU A 134 7.65 1.73 -22.12
CA LEU A 134 6.26 1.49 -21.75
C LEU A 134 5.62 2.77 -21.20
N THR A 135 4.42 3.05 -21.70
CA THR A 135 3.59 4.17 -21.26
C THR A 135 2.15 3.70 -21.12
N GLY A 136 1.41 4.35 -20.26
CA GLY A 136 0.02 4.02 -19.97
C GLY A 136 -0.27 3.97 -18.48
N SER A 137 -1.52 3.72 -18.14
CA SER A 137 -1.94 3.63 -16.74
C SER A 137 -1.90 2.18 -16.25
N TYR A 138 -1.69 2.00 -14.95
CA TYR A 138 -1.70 0.69 -14.28
C TYR A 138 -0.58 -0.26 -14.70
N LEU A 139 0.53 0.26 -15.21
CA LEU A 139 1.78 -0.48 -15.31
C LEU A 139 2.32 -0.68 -13.89
N ARG A 140 2.77 -1.89 -13.55
CA ARG A 140 3.30 -2.17 -12.21
C ARG A 140 4.58 -1.40 -11.93
N SER A 141 5.40 -1.27 -12.95
CA SER A 141 6.64 -0.50 -13.01
C SER A 141 6.44 1.02 -12.98
N ASP A 142 5.24 1.54 -13.23
CA ASP A 142 4.87 2.96 -13.02
C ASP A 142 4.51 3.18 -11.54
N VAL A 143 5.55 3.35 -10.72
CA VAL A 143 5.49 3.49 -9.25
C VAL A 143 5.17 4.93 -8.85
N ASN A 144 5.62 5.91 -9.63
CA ASN A 144 5.35 7.32 -9.40
C ASN A 144 3.90 7.70 -9.82
N GLY A 145 3.27 6.94 -10.71
CA GLY A 145 1.90 7.12 -11.18
C GLY A 145 1.71 8.18 -12.27
N ASP A 146 2.76 8.56 -13.01
CA ASP A 146 2.72 9.59 -14.06
C ASP A 146 2.40 9.04 -15.46
N SER A 147 2.22 7.72 -15.57
CA SER A 147 1.92 6.98 -16.81
C SER A 147 3.10 6.79 -17.78
N ILE A 148 4.33 7.00 -17.32
CA ILE A 148 5.56 6.74 -18.07
C ILE A 148 6.47 5.90 -17.17
N VAL A 149 6.95 4.75 -17.68
CA VAL A 149 7.96 3.99 -16.94
C VAL A 149 9.33 4.53 -17.32
N ASP A 150 10.02 5.16 -16.37
CA ASP A 150 11.34 5.75 -16.63
C ASP A 150 12.31 5.64 -15.44
N ALA A 151 13.40 6.41 -15.50
CA ALA A 151 14.44 6.41 -14.47
C ALA A 151 13.94 6.90 -13.10
N GLU A 152 12.87 7.68 -13.03
CA GLU A 152 12.28 8.11 -11.76
C GLU A 152 11.64 6.93 -11.01
N ASP A 153 10.93 6.05 -11.72
CA ASP A 153 10.37 4.83 -11.13
C ASP A 153 11.47 3.89 -10.63
N ILE A 154 12.49 3.66 -11.46
CA ILE A 154 13.64 2.81 -11.11
C ILE A 154 14.31 3.34 -9.86
N SER A 155 14.53 4.66 -9.75
CA SER A 155 15.12 5.27 -8.57
C SER A 155 14.25 5.09 -7.31
N LEU A 156 12.92 5.11 -7.44
CA LEU A 156 12.03 4.84 -6.30
C LEU A 156 12.15 3.38 -5.82
N ILE A 157 12.21 2.42 -6.75
CA ILE A 157 12.37 1.00 -6.42
C ILE A 157 13.74 0.77 -5.78
N ASP A 158 14.81 1.35 -6.32
CA ASP A 158 16.19 1.18 -5.84
C ASP A 158 16.34 1.67 -4.40
N ASN A 159 15.81 2.86 -4.12
CA ASN A 159 15.79 3.42 -2.76
C ASN A 159 15.01 2.54 -1.77
N ASN A 160 13.93 1.88 -2.21
CA ASN A 160 13.14 1.02 -1.33
C ASN A 160 13.78 -0.37 -1.18
N SER A 161 14.45 -0.87 -2.22
CA SER A 161 15.20 -2.14 -2.20
C SER A 161 16.41 -2.06 -1.27
N PHE A 162 17.14 -0.94 -1.27
CA PHE A 162 18.27 -0.72 -0.36
C PHE A 162 17.90 -0.81 1.13
N ASN A 163 16.62 -0.60 1.47
CA ASN A 163 16.11 -0.68 2.84
C ASN A 163 15.58 -2.08 3.21
N ASP A 164 15.84 -3.11 2.39
CA ASP A 164 15.33 -4.48 2.56
C ASP A 164 13.80 -4.50 2.80
N THR A 165 13.08 -3.65 2.06
CA THR A 165 11.65 -3.45 2.30
C THR A 165 10.87 -4.69 1.88
N GLY A 166 10.08 -5.26 2.80
CA GLY A 166 9.21 -6.39 2.52
C GLY A 166 7.96 -6.40 3.38
N LEU A 167 7.09 -7.38 3.16
CA LEU A 167 5.88 -7.58 3.94
C LEU A 167 6.19 -7.89 5.41
N VAL A 168 5.63 -7.08 6.29
CA VAL A 168 5.64 -7.31 7.74
C VAL A 168 4.20 -7.43 8.22
N ARG A 169 3.89 -8.55 8.89
CA ARG A 169 2.55 -8.89 9.39
C ARG A 169 2.63 -9.53 10.79
N PRO A 170 1.50 -9.58 11.53
CA PRO A 170 1.41 -10.18 12.87
C PRO A 170 1.83 -11.65 12.97
#